data_AF-A0A941NY96-F1
#
_entry.id   AF-A0A941NY96-F1
#
_cell.length_a   1.000
_cell.length_b   1.000
_cell.length_c   1.000
_cell.angle_alpha   90.00
_cell.angle_beta   90.00
_cell.angle_gamma   90.00
#
_symmetry.space_group_name_H-M   'P 1'
#
loop_
_entity.id
_entity.type
_entity.pdbx_description
1 polymer ?
#
loop_
_entity_poly.entity_id
_entity_poly.type
_entity_poly.pdbx_seq_one_letter_code
_entity_poly.pdbx_strand_id
1 'polypeptide(L)'
;MKAGTQEYYANIQEFKKCFKSQEALLTLNGKTIPLKDCEQLGDGHSKIVYGIKGEKSCFLIPNKSRDWDALIKAEKDLCDQITAVGLRAQKYEIVPCQIQATPDSPKYTLNVMVTQRFDSIAQDESVVIYNPKDALKTLTGGPFSLYDGDIENIKNPDWNKKILSKVLKEYAVALAFKLPIHQIESTDDSVHFYFKLSPQNAPCAHFMFWDVLGDFRGVSEEPKVPTLETLKEGLRQWYDDEENSALKLLCNEIACATTYEEREQIAAQLGLGSEMFAVKQIEEALFACITDEMLQEAIAYCQAQVEAKLGKNPTYLPAFESKVKAIDISPEIKALFVSQGAQKVISLIAVNPEATRVLNSFSIQIAKELAARLHNPVILEQFKSLNAQGQIDCLIKLKSSLEALAASQQKAGKMKFA
;
A
#
# COMPACT_ATOMS: atom_id res chain seq x y z
N MET A 1 14.92 -14.51 24.52
CA MET A 1 14.94 -13.05 24.26
C MET A 1 16.37 -12.57 24.44
N LYS A 2 16.94 -11.86 23.45
CA LYS A 2 18.33 -11.39 23.51
C LYS A 2 18.41 -10.10 24.34
N ALA A 3 19.46 -9.92 25.14
CA ALA A 3 19.62 -8.81 26.08
C ALA A 3 19.40 -7.41 25.45
N GLY A 4 19.73 -7.22 24.17
CA GLY A 4 19.52 -5.94 23.46
C GLY A 4 18.05 -5.55 23.25
N THR A 5 17.11 -6.50 23.22
CA THR A 5 15.68 -6.18 23.07
C THR A 5 15.09 -5.58 24.35
N GLN A 6 15.61 -5.98 25.51
CA GLN A 6 15.11 -5.51 26.81
C GLN A 6 15.62 -4.09 27.12
N GLU A 7 16.88 -3.81 26.77
CA GLU A 7 17.47 -2.47 26.89
C GLU A 7 16.79 -1.46 25.96
N TYR A 8 16.51 -1.84 24.71
CA TYR A 8 15.78 -1.00 23.76
C TYR A 8 14.37 -0.64 24.27
N TYR A 9 13.64 -1.62 24.82
CA TYR A 9 12.31 -1.36 25.38
C TYR A 9 12.37 -0.46 26.62
N ALA A 10 13.35 -0.67 27.51
CA ALA A 10 13.56 0.20 28.67
C ALA A 10 13.83 1.65 28.23
N ASN A 11 14.66 1.83 27.20
CA ASN A 11 14.94 3.15 26.61
C ASN A 11 13.67 3.82 26.05
N ILE A 12 12.78 3.08 25.36
CA ILE A 12 11.48 3.64 24.91
C ILE A 12 10.64 4.10 26.11
N GLN A 13 10.58 3.32 27.19
CA GLN A 13 9.77 3.68 28.36
C GLN A 13 10.32 4.93 29.06
N GLU A 14 11.64 5.03 29.23
CA GLU A 14 12.26 6.21 29.83
C GLU A 14 12.14 7.44 28.91
N PHE A 15 12.28 7.28 27.59
CA PHE A 15 11.99 8.34 26.61
C PHE A 15 10.57 8.88 26.80
N LYS A 16 9.57 7.99 26.81
CA LYS A 16 8.15 8.37 26.97
C LYS A 16 7.86 8.99 28.33
N LYS A 17 8.56 8.56 29.39
CA LYS A 17 8.43 9.15 30.73
C LYS A 17 8.98 10.57 30.75
N CYS A 18 10.15 10.80 30.14
CA CYS A 18 10.72 12.14 29.99
C CYS A 18 9.81 13.04 29.14
N PHE A 19 9.19 12.49 28.09
CA PHE A 19 8.22 13.18 27.23
C PHE A 19 6.94 13.61 27.96
N LYS A 20 6.70 13.20 29.21
CA LYS A 20 5.58 13.71 30.01
C LYS A 20 5.96 14.92 30.88
N SER A 21 7.24 15.28 30.94
CA SER A 21 7.71 16.44 31.72
C SER A 21 7.57 17.73 30.91
N GLN A 22 6.88 18.73 31.46
CA GLN A 22 6.71 20.03 30.79
C GLN A 22 8.02 20.82 30.62
N GLU A 23 9.03 20.51 31.44
CA GLU A 23 10.36 21.15 31.38
C GLU A 23 11.31 20.45 30.40
N ALA A 24 10.89 19.33 29.81
CA ALA A 24 11.75 18.56 28.93
C ALA A 24 12.19 19.34 27.70
N LEU A 25 13.41 19.05 27.25
CA LEU A 25 13.99 19.57 26.03
C LEU A 25 14.12 18.41 25.04
N LEU A 26 13.59 18.62 23.84
CA LEU A 26 13.64 17.69 22.72
C LEU A 26 14.65 18.19 21.70
N THR A 27 15.58 17.34 21.25
CA THR A 27 16.50 17.67 20.15
C THR A 27 16.14 16.87 18.92
N LEU A 28 15.76 17.55 17.85
CA LEU A 28 15.37 16.96 16.57
C LEU A 28 16.12 17.67 15.45
N ASN A 29 16.78 16.92 14.57
CA ASN A 29 17.61 17.47 13.48
C ASN A 29 18.59 18.56 13.94
N GLY A 30 19.20 18.37 15.13
CA GLY A 30 20.15 19.31 15.72
C GLY A 30 19.54 20.57 16.36
N LYS A 31 18.22 20.77 16.28
CA LYS A 31 17.52 21.86 16.96
C LYS A 31 16.97 21.41 18.32
N THR A 32 17.24 22.19 19.37
CA THR A 32 16.66 21.97 20.70
C THR A 32 15.36 22.75 20.84
N ILE A 33 14.28 22.04 21.14
CA ILE A 33 12.90 22.52 21.20
C ILE A 33 12.37 22.26 22.62
N PRO A 34 11.88 23.29 23.32
CA PRO A 34 11.15 23.09 24.57
C PRO A 34 9.89 22.25 24.32
N LEU A 35 9.63 21.23 25.13
CA LEU A 35 8.48 20.35 24.89
C LEU A 35 7.13 21.08 24.98
N LYS A 36 7.05 22.18 25.75
CA LYS A 36 5.90 23.09 25.78
C LYS A 36 5.55 23.74 24.43
N ASP A 37 6.49 23.74 23.48
CA ASP A 37 6.30 24.22 22.11
C ASP A 37 5.89 23.09 21.16
N CYS A 38 5.75 21.85 21.66
CA CYS A 38 5.19 20.73 20.92
C CYS A 38 3.70 20.56 21.27
N GLU A 39 2.85 20.45 20.25
CA GLU A 39 1.41 20.22 20.41
C GLU A 39 1.05 18.82 19.89
N GLN A 40 0.20 18.08 20.60
CA GLN A 40 -0.33 16.82 20.07
C GLN A 40 -1.36 17.14 18.99
N LEU A 41 -1.11 16.68 17.77
CA LEU A 41 -2.01 16.88 16.62
C LEU A 41 -3.02 15.74 16.49
N GLY A 42 -2.64 14.53 16.90
CA GLY A 42 -3.50 13.35 16.83
C GLY A 42 -2.84 12.13 17.46
N ASP A 43 -3.64 11.11 17.71
CA ASP A 43 -3.19 9.82 18.20
C ASP A 43 -3.85 8.66 17.46
N GLY A 44 -3.10 7.57 17.31
CA GLY A 44 -3.57 6.32 16.74
C GLY A 44 -3.18 5.16 17.63
N HIS A 45 -3.55 3.94 17.22
CA HIS A 45 -3.24 2.74 18.00
C HIS A 45 -1.73 2.55 18.22
N SER A 46 -0.94 2.82 17.17
CA SER A 46 0.50 2.56 17.14
C SER A 46 1.36 3.79 17.41
N LYS A 47 0.87 5.00 17.09
CA LYS A 47 1.67 6.23 17.00
C LYS A 47 0.93 7.42 17.61
N ILE A 48 1.68 8.42 18.04
CA ILE A 48 1.16 9.73 18.43
C ILE A 48 1.87 10.78 17.59
N VAL A 49 1.13 11.75 17.05
CA VAL A 49 1.64 12.79 16.16
C VAL A 49 1.77 14.10 16.94
N TYR A 50 2.96 14.70 16.88
CA TYR A 50 3.24 16.00 17.50
C TYR A 50 3.67 17.03 16.47
N GLY A 51 3.04 18.20 16.49
CA GLY A 51 3.45 19.39 15.77
C GLY A 51 4.45 20.20 16.60
N ILE A 52 5.33 20.93 15.92
CA ILE A 52 6.25 21.88 16.57
C ILE A 52 5.76 23.30 16.25
N LYS A 53 5.60 24.13 17.27
CA LYS A 53 5.11 25.50 17.14
C LYS A 53 5.96 26.30 16.15
N GLY A 54 5.30 26.88 15.15
CA GLY A 54 5.96 27.70 14.13
C GLY A 54 6.72 26.91 13.06
N GLU A 55 6.68 25.58 13.09
CA GLU A 55 7.29 24.72 12.07
C GLU A 55 6.20 24.04 11.22
N LYS A 56 6.52 23.78 9.96
CA LYS A 56 5.64 23.08 9.01
C LYS A 56 5.64 21.56 9.17
N SER A 57 6.55 21.05 9.98
CA SER A 57 6.74 19.62 10.21
C SER A 57 6.06 19.15 11.49
N CYS A 58 5.65 17.89 11.48
CA CYS A 58 5.31 17.10 12.66
C CYS A 58 6.25 15.91 12.78
N PHE A 59 6.27 15.28 13.95
CA PHE A 59 7.00 14.06 14.21
C PHE A 59 6.13 13.04 14.96
N LEU A 60 6.45 11.77 14.79
CA LEU A 60 5.68 10.66 15.34
C LEU A 60 6.51 9.90 16.39
N ILE A 61 5.86 9.55 17.49
CA ILE A 61 6.45 8.74 18.57
C ILE A 61 5.58 7.50 18.84
N PRO A 62 6.10 6.43 19.46
CA PRO A 62 5.33 5.23 19.71
C PRO A 62 4.23 5.44 20.76
N ASN A 63 3.00 5.04 20.43
CA ASN A 63 1.93 4.91 21.43
C ASN A 63 2.13 3.63 22.26
N LYS A 64 2.04 2.45 21.63
CA LYS A 64 2.12 1.14 22.33
C LYS A 64 3.22 0.21 21.82
N SER A 65 3.84 0.51 20.68
CA SER A 65 4.71 -0.45 19.98
C SER A 65 6.02 -0.75 20.72
N ARG A 66 6.38 -2.05 20.77
CA ARG A 66 7.67 -2.54 21.31
C ARG A 66 8.76 -2.66 20.24
N ASP A 67 8.39 -2.69 18.97
CA ASP A 67 9.29 -2.84 17.83
C ASP A 67 9.22 -1.60 16.93
N TRP A 68 9.44 -0.44 17.56
CA TRP A 68 9.18 0.86 16.95
C TRP A 68 10.05 1.12 15.70
N ASP A 69 11.35 0.80 15.74
CA ASP A 69 12.25 1.05 14.62
C ASP A 69 11.88 0.21 13.39
N ALA A 70 11.50 -1.06 13.56
CA ALA A 70 11.04 -1.89 12.46
C ALA A 70 9.72 -1.37 11.88
N LEU A 71 8.81 -0.91 12.76
CA LEU A 71 7.53 -0.34 12.39
C LEU A 71 7.71 0.90 11.49
N ILE A 72 8.44 1.91 11.96
CA ILE A 72 8.61 3.15 11.19
C ILE A 72 9.40 2.94 9.90
N LYS A 73 10.34 2.00 9.89
CA LYS A 73 11.07 1.64 8.67
C LYS A 73 10.16 1.02 7.63
N ALA A 74 9.35 0.04 8.03
CA ALA A 74 8.43 -0.63 7.12
C ALA A 74 7.41 0.35 6.53
N GLU A 75 6.93 1.31 7.33
CA GLU A 75 6.00 2.33 6.86
C GLU A 75 6.65 3.30 5.87
N LYS A 76 7.84 3.81 6.19
CA LYS A 76 8.61 4.65 5.27
C LYS A 76 8.86 3.92 3.95
N ASP A 77 9.37 2.69 4.01
CA ASP A 77 9.68 1.88 2.83
C ASP A 77 8.44 1.67 1.95
N LEU A 78 7.26 1.59 2.56
CA LEU A 78 6.00 1.43 1.86
C LEU A 78 5.50 2.75 1.24
N CYS A 79 5.54 3.87 1.95
CA CYS A 79 5.23 5.18 1.38
C CYS A 79 6.15 5.54 0.22
N ASP A 80 7.45 5.19 0.33
CA ASP A 80 8.41 5.36 -0.74
C ASP A 80 8.05 4.50 -1.97
N GLN A 81 7.58 3.26 -1.79
CA GLN A 81 7.10 2.40 -2.88
C GLN A 81 5.85 2.96 -3.56
N ILE A 82 4.87 3.46 -2.80
CA ILE A 82 3.67 4.12 -3.33
C ILE A 82 4.07 5.36 -4.17
N THR A 83 4.97 6.17 -3.62
CA THR A 83 5.52 7.34 -4.34
C THR A 83 6.26 6.91 -5.61
N ALA A 84 6.99 5.81 -5.56
CA ALA A 84 7.73 5.30 -6.69
C ALA A 84 6.82 4.87 -7.85
N VAL A 85 5.58 4.46 -7.62
CA VAL A 85 4.62 4.12 -8.70
C VAL A 85 3.82 5.32 -9.20
N GLY A 86 4.16 6.53 -8.75
CA GLY A 86 3.54 7.78 -9.21
C GLY A 86 2.27 8.18 -8.46
N LEU A 87 1.98 7.52 -7.33
CA LEU A 87 0.90 7.88 -6.43
C LEU A 87 1.43 8.75 -5.29
N ARG A 88 0.56 9.56 -4.68
CA ARG A 88 0.98 10.45 -3.60
C ARG A 88 0.94 9.71 -2.26
N ALA A 89 2.05 9.70 -1.54
CA ALA A 89 2.09 9.24 -0.14
C ALA A 89 2.81 10.25 0.74
N GLN A 90 2.59 10.15 2.04
CA GLN A 90 3.34 10.93 3.03
C GLN A 90 4.85 10.66 2.91
N LYS A 91 5.66 11.72 2.85
CA LYS A 91 7.12 11.59 2.81
C LYS A 91 7.69 11.61 4.21
N TYR A 92 8.20 10.46 4.66
CA TYR A 92 8.80 10.33 5.98
C TYR A 92 10.32 10.38 5.92
N GLU A 93 10.91 11.08 6.86
CA GLU A 93 12.33 10.96 7.23
C GLU A 93 12.43 10.28 8.59
N ILE A 94 13.30 9.29 8.73
CA ILE A 94 13.59 8.66 10.02
C ILE A 94 14.84 9.33 10.59
N VAL A 95 14.70 9.99 11.73
CA VAL A 95 15.77 10.77 12.35
C VAL A 95 15.88 10.48 13.85
N PRO A 96 17.07 10.55 14.45
CA PRO A 96 17.21 10.42 15.90
C PRO A 96 16.62 11.64 16.60
N CYS A 97 15.72 11.38 17.55
CA CYS A 97 15.18 12.36 18.48
C CYS A 97 15.76 12.11 19.87
N GLN A 98 16.36 13.14 20.47
CA GLN A 98 16.85 13.07 21.85
C GLN A 98 15.88 13.79 22.78
N ILE A 99 15.68 13.27 23.99
CA ILE A 99 14.93 13.95 25.04
C ILE A 99 15.68 13.91 26.36
N GLN A 100 15.58 15.00 27.11
CA GLN A 100 16.11 15.15 28.46
C GLN A 100 15.10 15.94 29.30
N ALA A 101 14.88 15.53 30.56
CA ALA A 101 13.93 16.20 31.44
C ALA A 101 14.41 17.60 31.87
N THR A 102 15.71 17.75 32.08
CA THR A 102 16.44 19.00 32.36
C THR A 102 17.81 18.97 31.66
N PRO A 103 18.52 20.11 31.51
CA PRO A 103 19.85 20.15 30.87
C PRO A 103 20.89 19.19 31.48
N ASP A 104 20.79 18.90 32.77
CA ASP A 104 21.72 18.04 33.51
C ASP A 104 21.24 16.58 33.65
N SER A 105 20.05 16.27 33.14
CA SER A 105 19.47 14.93 33.22
C SER A 105 20.00 13.98 32.13
N PRO A 106 19.90 12.65 32.32
CA PRO A 106 20.23 11.69 31.28
C PRO A 106 19.46 11.95 29.98
N LYS A 107 20.16 11.79 28.86
CA LYS A 107 19.58 11.89 27.51
C LYS A 107 19.11 10.52 27.04
N TYR A 108 17.87 10.46 26.55
CA TYR A 108 17.31 9.28 25.91
C TYR A 108 17.14 9.55 24.42
N THR A 109 17.51 8.60 23.57
CA THR A 109 17.41 8.75 22.11
C THR A 109 16.45 7.72 21.55
N LEU A 110 15.58 8.14 20.64
CA LEU A 110 14.64 7.29 19.91
C LEU A 110 14.61 7.76 18.46
N ASN A 111 14.65 6.84 17.48
CA ASN A 111 14.38 7.24 16.10
C ASN A 111 12.91 7.62 15.98
N VAL A 112 12.59 8.70 15.28
CA VAL A 112 11.21 9.14 15.04
C VAL A 112 11.00 9.35 13.55
N MET A 113 9.76 9.27 13.10
CA MET A 113 9.41 9.72 11.76
C MET A 113 9.08 11.20 11.80
N VAL A 114 9.66 11.96 10.88
CA VAL A 114 9.37 13.38 10.66
C VAL A 114 8.73 13.53 9.31
N THR A 115 7.69 14.37 9.24
CA THR A 115 7.00 14.66 7.99
C THR A 115 6.31 16.02 8.03
N GLN A 116 5.76 16.48 6.90
CA GLN A 116 4.98 17.72 6.85
C GLN A 116 3.58 17.54 7.44
N ARG A 117 3.10 18.57 8.14
CA ARG A 117 1.71 18.62 8.62
C ARG A 117 0.74 18.75 7.46
N PHE A 118 -0.48 18.23 7.61
CA PHE A 118 -1.52 18.32 6.59
C PHE A 118 -1.91 19.75 6.25
N ASP A 119 -2.02 20.64 7.23
CA ASP A 119 -2.33 22.05 7.00
C ASP A 119 -1.23 22.76 6.20
N SER A 120 0.03 22.41 6.48
CA SER A 120 1.18 22.92 5.73
C SER A 120 1.18 22.41 4.29
N ILE A 121 0.88 21.12 4.08
CA ILE A 121 0.71 20.54 2.73
C ILE A 121 -0.42 21.24 1.98
N ALA A 122 -1.59 21.36 2.61
CA ALA A 122 -2.77 21.98 2.02
C ALA A 122 -2.50 23.43 1.60
N GLN A 123 -1.83 24.21 2.45
CA GLN A 123 -1.46 25.59 2.17
C GLN A 123 -0.39 25.70 1.07
N ASP A 124 0.72 24.98 1.21
CA ASP A 124 1.88 25.12 0.31
C ASP A 124 1.56 24.66 -1.11
N GLU A 125 0.68 23.66 -1.24
CA GLU A 125 0.34 23.07 -2.53
C GLU A 125 -1.00 23.55 -3.09
N SER A 126 -1.71 24.42 -2.37
CA SER A 126 -3.06 24.88 -2.73
C SER A 126 -4.00 23.70 -3.01
N VAL A 127 -4.03 22.76 -2.05
CA VAL A 127 -4.87 21.56 -2.11
C VAL A 127 -5.83 21.51 -0.93
N VAL A 128 -6.87 20.70 -1.07
CA VAL A 128 -7.77 20.34 0.02
C VAL A 128 -7.69 18.86 0.23
N ILE A 129 -7.46 18.44 1.47
CA ILE A 129 -7.30 17.03 1.84
C ILE A 129 -8.56 16.61 2.61
N TYR A 130 -9.25 15.59 2.11
CA TYR A 130 -10.40 14.97 2.75
C TYR A 130 -9.98 13.74 3.53
N ASN A 131 -10.13 13.82 4.86
CA ASN A 131 -9.90 12.74 5.81
C ASN A 131 -11.27 12.20 6.30
N PRO A 132 -11.72 11.03 5.83
CA PRO A 132 -13.08 10.52 6.10
C PRO A 132 -13.36 10.18 7.58
N LYS A 133 -12.36 10.22 8.47
CA LYS A 133 -12.43 9.64 9.82
C LYS A 133 -12.69 10.65 10.96
N ASP A 134 -12.48 11.95 10.76
CA ASP A 134 -12.48 12.91 11.87
C ASP A 134 -13.82 13.62 12.10
N ALA A 135 -14.33 13.52 13.34
CA ALA A 135 -15.48 14.29 13.84
C ALA A 135 -15.19 15.78 14.06
N LEU A 136 -13.94 16.24 13.85
CA LEU A 136 -13.52 17.60 14.21
C LEU A 136 -12.75 18.38 13.14
N LYS A 137 -12.56 17.85 11.92
CA LYS A 137 -12.14 18.56 10.68
C LYS A 137 -11.87 17.54 9.58
N THR A 138 -12.91 17.15 8.85
CA THR A 138 -12.83 16.18 7.75
C THR A 138 -12.15 16.79 6.50
N LEU A 139 -12.04 18.12 6.41
CA LEU A 139 -11.25 18.82 5.39
C LEU A 139 -10.08 19.58 6.02
N THR A 140 -8.89 19.44 5.43
CA THR A 140 -7.72 20.28 5.71
C THR A 140 -7.34 21.08 4.47
N GLY A 141 -7.29 22.40 4.62
CA GLY A 141 -7.08 23.35 3.52
C GLY A 141 -8.14 24.45 3.54
N GLY A 142 -8.08 25.36 2.56
CA GLY A 142 -9.19 26.28 2.36
C GLY A 142 -10.42 25.52 1.86
N PRO A 143 -11.65 25.94 2.22
CA PRO A 143 -12.84 25.42 1.55
C PRO A 143 -12.70 25.63 0.05
N PHE A 144 -13.10 24.64 -0.73
CA PHE A 144 -13.27 24.81 -2.16
C PHE A 144 -14.72 24.47 -2.47
N SER A 145 -15.51 25.49 -2.80
CA SER A 145 -16.78 25.20 -3.43
C SER A 145 -16.42 24.59 -4.79
N LEU A 146 -16.74 23.31 -4.98
CA LEU A 146 -16.38 22.54 -6.18
C LEU A 146 -16.88 23.20 -7.49
N TYR A 147 -17.72 24.21 -7.34
CA TYR A 147 -18.53 24.82 -8.37
C TYR A 147 -18.41 26.35 -8.42
N ASP A 148 -17.47 26.98 -7.71
CA ASP A 148 -17.28 28.44 -7.67
C ASP A 148 -18.57 29.21 -7.31
N GLY A 149 -19.49 28.57 -6.58
CA GLY A 149 -20.82 29.10 -6.24
C GLY A 149 -21.91 28.90 -7.29
N ASP A 150 -21.63 28.24 -8.42
CA ASP A 150 -22.62 27.87 -9.44
C ASP A 150 -22.86 26.36 -9.48
N ILE A 151 -23.82 25.93 -8.67
CA ILE A 151 -24.24 24.53 -8.56
C ILE A 151 -24.59 23.88 -9.90
N GLU A 152 -24.92 24.63 -10.95
CA GLU A 152 -25.19 24.11 -12.28
C GLU A 152 -23.98 23.43 -12.93
N ASN A 153 -22.77 23.72 -12.46
CA ASN A 153 -21.55 23.04 -12.90
C ASN A 153 -21.58 21.52 -12.63
N ILE A 154 -22.42 21.04 -11.70
CA ILE A 154 -22.68 19.60 -11.51
C ILE A 154 -23.18 18.94 -12.81
N LYS A 155 -23.93 19.68 -13.63
CA LYS A 155 -24.52 19.20 -14.88
C LYS A 155 -23.54 19.32 -16.06
N ASN A 156 -22.38 19.95 -15.86
CA ASN A 156 -21.39 20.16 -16.92
C ASN A 156 -20.49 18.93 -17.07
N PRO A 157 -20.61 18.15 -18.17
CA PRO A 157 -19.85 16.93 -18.32
C PRO A 157 -18.33 17.17 -18.42
N ASP A 158 -17.91 18.29 -19.02
CA ASP A 158 -16.49 18.62 -19.15
C ASP A 158 -15.87 19.00 -17.80
N TRP A 159 -16.66 19.58 -16.90
CA TRP A 159 -16.25 19.84 -15.52
C TRP A 159 -16.03 18.54 -14.76
N ASN A 160 -17.01 17.63 -14.80
CA ASN A 160 -16.96 16.33 -14.14
C ASN A 160 -15.81 15.45 -14.68
N LYS A 161 -15.58 15.46 -16.00
CA LYS A 161 -14.43 14.78 -16.62
C LYS A 161 -13.09 15.29 -16.08
N LYS A 162 -12.95 16.60 -15.86
CA LYS A 162 -11.70 17.17 -15.30
C LYS A 162 -11.47 16.68 -13.87
N ILE A 163 -12.51 16.64 -13.03
CA ILE A 163 -12.45 16.09 -11.66
C ILE A 163 -11.95 14.64 -11.68
N LEU A 164 -12.50 13.82 -12.57
CA LEU A 164 -12.22 12.39 -12.67
C LEU A 164 -10.88 12.04 -13.38
N SER A 165 -10.33 12.97 -14.15
CA SER A 165 -9.26 12.70 -15.12
C SER A 165 -7.98 12.09 -14.54
N LYS A 166 -7.65 12.43 -13.29
CA LYS A 166 -6.45 11.90 -12.60
C LYS A 166 -6.77 10.75 -11.68
N VAL A 167 -7.83 10.86 -10.88
CA VAL A 167 -8.21 9.81 -9.94
C VAL A 167 -8.46 8.45 -10.62
N LEU A 168 -9.03 8.40 -11.83
CA LEU A 168 -9.21 7.14 -12.57
C LEU A 168 -7.87 6.50 -12.98
N LYS A 169 -6.90 7.32 -13.37
CA LYS A 169 -5.54 6.87 -13.71
C LYS A 169 -4.81 6.34 -12.48
N GLU A 170 -4.94 7.04 -11.36
CA GLU A 170 -4.37 6.65 -10.08
C GLU A 170 -5.05 5.39 -9.51
N TYR A 171 -6.37 5.26 -9.69
CA TYR A 171 -7.14 4.08 -9.34
C TYR A 171 -6.63 2.83 -10.08
N ALA A 172 -6.44 2.92 -11.40
CA ALA A 172 -5.88 1.83 -12.20
C ALA A 172 -4.48 1.40 -11.74
N VAL A 173 -3.61 2.37 -11.41
CA VAL A 173 -2.28 2.09 -10.83
C VAL A 173 -2.39 1.42 -9.47
N ALA A 174 -3.24 1.94 -8.59
CA ALA A 174 -3.42 1.38 -7.25
C ALA A 174 -3.95 -0.07 -7.31
N LEU A 175 -4.88 -0.38 -8.23
CA LEU A 175 -5.34 -1.75 -8.49
C LEU A 175 -4.19 -2.65 -8.96
N ALA A 176 -3.37 -2.17 -9.90
CA ALA A 176 -2.29 -2.98 -10.47
C ALA A 176 -1.24 -3.38 -9.44
N PHE A 177 -0.90 -2.46 -8.55
CA PHE A 177 0.05 -2.70 -7.46
C PHE A 177 -0.62 -3.23 -6.19
N LYS A 178 -1.92 -3.58 -6.26
CA LYS A 178 -2.72 -4.09 -5.14
C LYS A 178 -2.60 -3.25 -3.88
N LEU A 179 -2.51 -1.94 -4.07
CA LEU A 179 -2.56 -1.01 -2.96
C LEU A 179 -3.94 -1.09 -2.32
N PRO A 180 -4.05 -0.96 -0.99
CA PRO A 180 -5.31 -0.95 -0.27
C PRO A 180 -6.02 0.37 -0.52
N ILE A 181 -6.53 0.54 -1.73
CA ILE A 181 -7.63 1.44 -2.06
C ILE A 181 -8.91 0.66 -1.79
N HIS A 182 -9.14 0.30 -0.52
CA HIS A 182 -10.14 -0.68 -0.04
C HIS A 182 -11.58 -0.35 -0.47
N GLN A 183 -11.90 -0.43 -1.76
CA GLN A 183 -13.19 -0.17 -2.42
C GLN A 183 -14.21 0.57 -1.55
N ILE A 184 -13.87 1.77 -1.10
CA ILE A 184 -14.83 2.81 -0.77
C ILE A 184 -15.80 2.40 0.35
N GLU A 185 -15.20 2.07 1.49
CA GLU A 185 -15.87 2.08 2.78
C GLU A 185 -15.06 2.93 3.77
N SER A 186 -15.79 3.67 4.61
CA SER A 186 -15.35 4.80 5.44
C SER A 186 -14.45 4.48 6.64
N THR A 187 -13.75 3.33 6.67
CA THR A 187 -13.06 2.86 7.89
C THR A 187 -11.54 2.70 7.79
N ASP A 188 -10.96 2.81 6.58
CA ASP A 188 -9.52 2.75 6.37
C ASP A 188 -8.88 4.13 6.62
N ASP A 189 -7.86 4.22 7.50
CA ASP A 189 -7.14 5.48 7.77
C ASP A 189 -5.95 5.71 6.84
N SER A 190 -5.73 4.79 5.91
CA SER A 190 -4.58 4.83 5.05
C SER A 190 -4.77 5.57 3.71
N VAL A 191 -6.02 5.81 3.30
CA VAL A 191 -6.37 6.43 2.02
C VAL A 191 -7.20 7.68 2.22
N HIS A 192 -6.79 8.75 1.55
CA HIS A 192 -7.39 10.07 1.60
C HIS A 192 -7.61 10.56 0.17
N PHE A 193 -8.62 11.38 -0.05
CA PHE A 193 -8.69 12.18 -1.27
C PHE A 193 -8.00 13.51 -1.05
N TYR A 194 -7.32 14.00 -2.07
CA TYR A 194 -6.99 15.41 -2.13
C TYR A 194 -7.40 16.02 -3.46
N PHE A 195 -7.74 17.30 -3.40
CA PHE A 195 -8.23 18.08 -4.53
C PHE A 195 -7.23 19.17 -4.84
N LYS A 196 -6.68 19.11 -6.05
CA LYS A 196 -5.84 20.20 -6.55
C LYS A 196 -6.72 21.33 -7.04
N LEU A 197 -6.63 22.49 -6.39
CA LEU A 197 -7.44 23.66 -6.72
C LEU A 197 -6.83 24.44 -7.88
N SER A 198 -7.70 25.04 -8.69
CA SER A 198 -7.33 25.91 -9.79
C SER A 198 -8.37 27.03 -9.92
N PRO A 199 -7.98 28.31 -9.85
CA PRO A 199 -8.95 29.41 -10.00
C PRO A 199 -9.64 29.49 -11.36
N GLN A 200 -9.15 28.75 -12.38
CA GLN A 200 -9.69 28.77 -13.74
C GLN A 200 -10.21 27.40 -14.21
N ASN A 201 -10.18 26.36 -13.37
CA ASN A 201 -10.55 25.01 -13.79
C ASN A 201 -11.20 24.24 -12.65
N ALA A 202 -12.00 23.24 -13.02
CA ALA A 202 -12.51 22.25 -12.08
C ALA A 202 -11.39 21.69 -11.18
N PRO A 203 -11.65 21.51 -9.88
CA PRO A 203 -10.71 20.84 -8.99
C PRO A 203 -10.43 19.43 -9.51
N CYS A 204 -9.19 18.99 -9.40
CA CYS A 204 -8.81 17.65 -9.85
C CYS A 204 -8.70 16.73 -8.64
N ALA A 205 -9.44 15.62 -8.64
CA ALA A 205 -9.38 14.62 -7.58
C ALA A 205 -8.16 13.71 -7.74
N HIS A 206 -7.59 13.32 -6.61
CA HIS A 206 -6.41 12.47 -6.51
C HIS A 206 -6.45 11.63 -5.22
N PHE A 207 -5.73 10.50 -5.21
CA PHE A 207 -5.45 9.75 -3.98
C PHE A 207 -4.23 10.30 -3.24
N MET A 208 -4.28 10.24 -1.91
CA MET A 208 -3.15 10.46 -1.01
C MET A 208 -3.11 9.36 0.06
N PHE A 209 -1.96 8.74 0.25
CA PHE A 209 -1.77 7.66 1.21
C PHE A 209 -1.07 8.14 2.48
N TRP A 210 -1.64 7.83 3.64
CA TRP A 210 -1.11 8.10 4.98
C TRP A 210 -1.24 6.85 5.87
N ASP A 211 -0.70 6.84 7.09
CA ASP A 211 -0.80 5.75 8.09
C ASP A 211 -0.72 4.28 7.58
N VAL A 212 0.06 4.03 6.52
CA VAL A 212 -0.06 2.85 5.66
C VAL A 212 0.37 1.51 6.27
N LEU A 213 0.86 1.43 7.50
CA LEU A 213 1.44 0.17 7.97
C LEU A 213 0.40 -0.82 8.51
N GLY A 214 -0.76 -0.34 8.97
CA GLY A 214 -1.85 -1.19 9.48
C GLY A 214 -2.50 -2.04 8.40
N ASP A 215 -2.65 -1.46 7.21
CA ASP A 215 -3.54 -1.99 6.16
C ASP A 215 -2.80 -2.64 4.98
N PHE A 216 -1.47 -2.58 4.99
CA PHE A 216 -0.65 -3.04 3.88
C PHE A 216 0.19 -4.25 4.27
N ARG A 217 0.00 -5.36 3.54
CA ARG A 217 0.90 -6.52 3.60
C ARG A 217 2.13 -6.36 2.68
N GLY A 218 2.38 -5.14 2.20
CA GLY A 218 3.40 -4.77 1.22
C GLY A 218 3.02 -5.07 -0.24
N VAL A 219 3.69 -4.40 -1.19
CA VAL A 219 3.59 -4.67 -2.63
C VAL A 219 4.42 -5.92 -2.96
N SER A 220 3.98 -7.06 -2.45
CA SER A 220 4.77 -8.32 -2.50
C SER A 220 4.51 -9.17 -3.74
N GLU A 221 3.51 -8.80 -4.53
CA GLU A 221 3.13 -9.49 -5.76
C GLU A 221 3.54 -8.70 -6.99
N GLU A 222 3.73 -9.44 -8.09
CA GLU A 222 3.96 -8.84 -9.39
C GLU A 222 2.75 -7.98 -9.79
N PRO A 223 2.97 -6.71 -10.18
CA PRO A 223 1.86 -5.84 -10.55
C PRO A 223 1.16 -6.37 -11.80
N LYS A 224 -0.18 -6.32 -11.79
CA LYS A 224 -1.00 -6.79 -12.91
C LYS A 224 -1.86 -5.66 -13.41
N VAL A 225 -1.64 -5.25 -14.67
CA VAL A 225 -2.46 -4.20 -15.28
C VAL A 225 -3.92 -4.66 -15.31
N PRO A 226 -4.87 -3.85 -14.81
CA PRO A 226 -6.27 -4.26 -14.73
C PRO A 226 -6.89 -4.37 -16.12
N THR A 227 -7.81 -5.31 -16.29
CA THR A 227 -8.71 -5.33 -17.45
C THR A 227 -9.76 -4.23 -17.29
N LEU A 228 -10.51 -3.94 -18.36
CA LEU A 228 -11.65 -3.02 -18.28
C LEU A 228 -12.69 -3.47 -17.24
N GLU A 229 -12.96 -4.78 -17.19
CA GLU A 229 -13.85 -5.40 -16.20
C GLU A 229 -13.32 -5.21 -14.77
N THR A 230 -12.04 -5.52 -14.52
CA THR A 230 -11.42 -5.28 -13.20
C THR A 230 -11.41 -3.81 -12.82
N LEU A 231 -11.29 -2.88 -13.78
CA LEU A 231 -11.35 -1.45 -13.49
C LEU A 231 -12.79 -0.98 -13.16
N LYS A 232 -13.81 -1.62 -13.74
CA LYS A 232 -15.23 -1.33 -13.47
C LYS A 232 -15.71 -1.90 -12.14
N GLU A 233 -15.30 -3.13 -11.85
CA GLU A 233 -15.79 -3.92 -10.71
C GLU A 233 -14.84 -3.88 -9.49
N GLY A 234 -13.56 -3.57 -9.72
CA GLY A 234 -12.48 -3.61 -8.74
C GLY A 234 -12.07 -5.02 -8.30
N LEU A 235 -11.54 -5.18 -7.07
CA LEU A 235 -10.85 -6.41 -6.63
C LEU A 235 -11.67 -7.32 -5.69
N ARG A 236 -12.82 -6.90 -5.14
CA ARG A 236 -13.68 -7.77 -4.30
C ARG A 236 -14.99 -8.12 -5.01
N GLN A 237 -15.43 -9.37 -4.81
CA GLN A 237 -16.76 -9.88 -5.18
C GLN A 237 -17.72 -9.84 -3.97
N TRP A 238 -17.95 -8.68 -3.34
CA TRP A 238 -18.79 -8.60 -2.14
C TRP A 238 -20.17 -7.96 -2.44
N TYR A 239 -21.19 -8.75 -2.11
CA TYR A 239 -22.63 -8.52 -1.89
C TYR A 239 -23.59 -8.03 -2.96
N ASP A 240 -23.17 -7.43 -4.07
CA ASP A 240 -24.11 -7.17 -5.18
C ASP A 240 -23.45 -7.43 -6.53
N ASP A 241 -24.11 -8.22 -7.38
CA ASP A 241 -23.79 -8.40 -8.81
C ASP A 241 -24.07 -7.11 -9.62
N GLU A 242 -23.83 -5.95 -9.01
CA GLU A 242 -24.04 -4.66 -9.63
C GLU A 242 -22.88 -4.30 -10.54
N GLU A 243 -23.18 -4.17 -11.83
CA GLU A 243 -22.26 -3.67 -12.83
C GLU A 243 -21.71 -2.29 -12.40
N ASN A 244 -20.38 -2.12 -12.54
CA ASN A 244 -19.66 -0.88 -12.25
C ASN A 244 -19.64 -0.45 -10.77
N SER A 245 -19.84 -1.39 -9.82
CA SER A 245 -19.90 -1.12 -8.38
C SER A 245 -18.73 -0.25 -7.87
N ALA A 246 -17.49 -0.56 -8.25
CA ALA A 246 -16.32 0.18 -7.78
C ALA A 246 -16.25 1.63 -8.32
N LEU A 247 -16.70 1.86 -9.55
CA LEU A 247 -16.73 3.20 -10.14
C LEU A 247 -17.84 4.07 -9.52
N LYS A 248 -19.01 3.49 -9.25
CA LYS A 248 -20.11 4.18 -8.53
C LYS A 248 -19.66 4.62 -7.14
N LEU A 249 -19.03 3.69 -6.44
CA LEU A 249 -18.40 3.95 -5.15
C LEU A 249 -17.39 5.11 -5.26
N LEU A 250 -16.55 5.16 -6.31
CA LEU A 250 -15.53 6.21 -6.48
C LEU A 250 -16.16 7.57 -6.64
N CYS A 251 -17.23 7.63 -7.41
CA CYS A 251 -18.02 8.83 -7.57
C CYS A 251 -18.71 9.24 -6.27
N ASN A 252 -19.19 8.29 -5.46
CA ASN A 252 -19.83 8.56 -4.18
C ASN A 252 -18.85 9.18 -3.17
N GLU A 253 -17.64 8.64 -3.08
CA GLU A 253 -16.61 9.17 -2.18
C GLU A 253 -16.16 10.58 -2.55
N ILE A 254 -15.96 10.82 -3.85
CA ILE A 254 -15.69 12.16 -4.37
C ILE A 254 -16.88 13.08 -4.08
N ALA A 255 -18.12 12.65 -4.33
CA ALA A 255 -19.32 13.44 -4.02
C ALA A 255 -19.41 13.77 -2.52
N CYS A 256 -19.07 12.82 -1.64
CA CYS A 256 -19.04 13.03 -0.20
C CYS A 256 -17.98 14.07 0.18
N ALA A 257 -16.76 13.94 -0.32
CA ALA A 257 -15.66 14.85 -0.01
C ALA A 257 -15.94 16.29 -0.46
N THR A 258 -16.62 16.43 -1.59
CA THR A 258 -16.78 17.70 -2.31
C THR A 258 -18.00 18.49 -1.85
N THR A 259 -18.95 17.81 -1.23
CA THR A 259 -20.11 18.45 -0.61
C THR A 259 -19.90 18.74 0.87
N TYR A 260 -18.89 18.13 1.52
CA TYR A 260 -18.81 17.97 2.98
C TYR A 260 -19.22 19.20 3.81
N GLU A 261 -18.71 20.40 3.48
CA GLU A 261 -19.01 21.63 4.24
C GLU A 261 -20.32 22.33 3.84
N GLU A 262 -20.87 22.04 2.65
CA GLU A 262 -21.99 22.79 2.04
C GLU A 262 -23.20 21.90 1.70
N ARG A 263 -23.24 20.65 2.17
CA ARG A 263 -24.28 19.64 1.85
C ARG A 263 -25.72 20.17 1.98
N GLU A 264 -26.04 20.83 3.09
CA GLU A 264 -27.37 21.38 3.33
C GLU A 264 -27.71 22.52 2.35
N GLN A 265 -26.75 23.42 2.11
CA GLN A 265 -26.91 24.54 1.18
C GLN A 265 -27.09 24.03 -0.26
N ILE A 266 -26.27 23.08 -0.68
CA ILE A 266 -26.34 22.43 -2.00
C ILE A 266 -27.70 21.75 -2.17
N ALA A 267 -28.17 20.99 -1.17
CA ALA A 267 -29.48 20.37 -1.21
C ALA A 267 -30.61 21.40 -1.35
N ALA A 268 -30.56 22.49 -0.59
CA ALA A 268 -31.55 23.57 -0.68
C ALA A 268 -31.56 24.25 -2.06
N GLN A 269 -30.38 24.54 -2.62
CA GLN A 269 -30.24 25.15 -3.96
C GLN A 269 -30.76 24.25 -5.08
N LEU A 270 -30.61 22.93 -4.95
CA LEU A 270 -31.16 21.93 -5.88
C LEU A 270 -32.64 21.62 -5.65
N GLY A 271 -33.28 22.20 -4.62
CA GLY A 271 -34.67 21.90 -4.26
C GLY A 271 -34.87 20.48 -3.74
N LEU A 272 -33.86 19.91 -3.07
CA LEU A 272 -33.87 18.54 -2.55
C LEU A 272 -34.28 18.49 -1.10
N GLY A 273 -35.05 17.46 -0.74
CA GLY A 273 -35.55 17.26 0.62
C GLY A 273 -34.52 16.72 1.62
N SER A 274 -33.29 16.40 1.18
CA SER A 274 -32.23 15.85 2.03
C SER A 274 -30.84 16.09 1.41
N GLU A 275 -29.84 16.33 2.26
CA GLU A 275 -28.42 16.34 1.90
C GLU A 275 -27.94 15.05 1.23
N MET A 276 -28.50 13.90 1.58
CA MET A 276 -28.14 12.63 0.97
C MET A 276 -28.50 12.59 -0.51
N PHE A 277 -29.58 13.29 -0.92
CA PHE A 277 -29.93 13.41 -2.33
C PHE A 277 -28.98 14.32 -3.11
N ALA A 278 -28.38 15.33 -2.46
CA ALA A 278 -27.37 16.17 -3.09
C ALA A 278 -26.10 15.36 -3.41
N VAL A 279 -25.64 14.56 -2.45
CA VAL A 279 -24.52 13.61 -2.65
C VAL A 279 -24.85 12.65 -3.79
N LYS A 280 -26.06 12.07 -3.80
CA LYS A 280 -26.49 11.12 -4.83
C LYS A 280 -26.51 11.73 -6.24
N GLN A 281 -27.00 12.97 -6.39
CA GLN A 281 -27.00 13.63 -7.70
C GLN A 281 -25.58 13.91 -8.21
N ILE A 282 -24.65 14.28 -7.33
CA ILE A 282 -23.25 14.51 -7.71
C ILE A 282 -22.59 13.19 -8.10
N GLU A 283 -22.81 12.13 -7.32
CA GLU A 283 -22.38 10.77 -7.66
C GLU A 283 -22.86 10.36 -9.06
N GLU A 284 -24.16 10.51 -9.33
CA GLU A 284 -24.75 10.15 -10.62
C GLU A 284 -24.19 10.99 -11.78
N ALA A 285 -24.01 12.30 -11.57
CA ALA A 285 -23.45 13.20 -12.57
C ALA A 285 -21.97 12.92 -12.88
N LEU A 286 -21.17 12.58 -11.86
CA LEU A 286 -19.80 12.13 -12.02
C LEU A 286 -19.75 10.80 -12.77
N PHE A 287 -20.56 9.82 -12.34
CA PHE A 287 -20.58 8.48 -12.92
C PHE A 287 -21.00 8.50 -14.40
N ALA A 288 -22.01 9.28 -14.75
CA ALA A 288 -22.47 9.43 -16.14
C ALA A 288 -21.40 10.01 -17.09
N CYS A 289 -20.36 10.64 -16.57
CA CYS A 289 -19.25 11.18 -17.36
C CYS A 289 -18.13 10.17 -17.62
N ILE A 290 -18.13 9.03 -16.93
CA ILE A 290 -17.13 7.97 -17.13
C ILE A 290 -17.48 7.22 -18.42
N THR A 291 -16.56 7.27 -19.38
CA THR A 291 -16.67 6.60 -20.67
C THR A 291 -15.66 5.46 -20.77
N ASP A 292 -15.93 4.47 -21.63
CA ASP A 292 -14.99 3.38 -21.88
C ASP A 292 -13.66 3.93 -22.42
N GLU A 293 -13.67 5.01 -23.21
CA GLU A 293 -12.45 5.68 -23.68
C GLU A 293 -11.60 6.19 -22.51
N MET A 294 -12.20 6.83 -21.50
CA MET A 294 -11.48 7.29 -20.31
C MET A 294 -10.91 6.13 -19.49
N LEU A 295 -11.64 5.03 -19.40
CA LEU A 295 -11.18 3.81 -18.72
C LEU A 295 -10.01 3.16 -19.47
N GLN A 296 -10.07 3.10 -20.80
CA GLN A 296 -8.98 2.61 -21.64
C GLN A 296 -7.73 3.50 -21.54
N GLU A 297 -7.91 4.83 -21.49
CA GLU A 297 -6.80 5.75 -21.22
C GLU A 297 -6.16 5.50 -19.84
N ALA A 298 -6.97 5.20 -18.82
CA ALA A 298 -6.48 4.86 -17.49
C ALA A 298 -5.69 3.55 -17.48
N ILE A 299 -6.16 2.53 -18.19
CA ILE A 299 -5.44 1.25 -18.38
C ILE A 299 -4.13 1.47 -19.13
N ALA A 300 -4.14 2.22 -20.23
CA ALA A 300 -2.93 2.53 -20.99
C ALA A 300 -1.89 3.31 -20.17
N TYR A 301 -2.36 4.27 -19.35
CA TYR A 301 -1.50 4.97 -18.39
C TYR A 301 -0.90 4.02 -17.36
N CYS A 302 -1.72 3.13 -16.77
CA CYS A 302 -1.27 2.12 -15.82
C CYS A 302 -0.22 1.19 -16.45
N GLN A 303 -0.47 0.70 -17.67
CA GLN A 303 0.47 -0.13 -18.42
C GLN A 303 1.83 0.55 -18.56
N ALA A 304 1.86 1.83 -18.97
CA ALA A 304 3.10 2.59 -19.08
C ALA A 304 3.83 2.74 -17.73
N GLN A 305 3.10 2.91 -16.62
CA GLN A 305 3.69 2.95 -15.27
C GLN A 305 4.29 1.59 -14.88
N VAL A 306 3.55 0.49 -15.08
CA VAL A 306 4.04 -0.87 -14.80
C VAL A 306 5.28 -1.18 -15.62
N GLU A 307 5.26 -0.92 -16.94
CA GLU A 307 6.41 -1.13 -17.83
C GLU A 307 7.62 -0.29 -17.44
N ALA A 308 7.42 0.99 -17.12
CA ALA A 308 8.51 1.87 -16.72
C ALA A 308 9.18 1.39 -15.41
N LYS A 309 8.43 0.72 -14.53
CA LYS A 309 8.94 0.26 -13.23
C LYS A 309 9.54 -1.14 -13.30
N LEU A 310 8.93 -2.06 -14.05
CA LEU A 310 9.49 -3.39 -14.32
C LEU A 310 10.72 -3.31 -15.24
N GLY A 311 10.72 -2.40 -16.21
CA GLY A 311 11.81 -2.19 -17.16
C GLY A 311 13.04 -1.44 -16.59
N LYS A 312 12.87 -0.66 -15.51
CA LYS A 312 13.97 0.08 -14.85
C LYS A 312 14.40 -0.53 -13.51
N ASN A 313 13.65 -1.45 -12.94
CA ASN A 313 13.96 -2.10 -11.66
C ASN A 313 13.56 -3.59 -11.72
N PRO A 314 14.47 -4.50 -12.11
CA PRO A 314 14.23 -5.95 -11.96
C PRO A 314 14.02 -6.36 -10.48
N THR A 315 14.27 -5.45 -9.55
CA THR A 315 14.00 -5.57 -8.11
C THR A 315 12.52 -5.48 -7.72
N TYR A 316 11.56 -5.31 -8.65
CA TYR A 316 10.14 -5.65 -8.39
C TYR A 316 9.88 -7.18 -8.34
N LEU A 317 10.93 -7.99 -8.46
CA LEU A 317 11.03 -9.37 -7.96
C LEU A 317 11.50 -9.52 -6.47
N PRO A 318 11.30 -8.63 -5.48
CA PRO A 318 12.04 -8.73 -4.23
C PRO A 318 11.36 -9.63 -3.19
N ALA A 319 10.26 -10.31 -3.50
CA ALA A 319 9.71 -11.35 -2.62
C ALA A 319 10.09 -12.77 -3.06
N PHE A 320 10.22 -13.03 -4.36
CA PHE A 320 10.54 -14.36 -4.85
C PHE A 320 12.06 -14.62 -4.84
N GLU A 321 12.85 -13.71 -5.41
CA GLU A 321 14.31 -13.88 -5.43
C GLU A 321 14.95 -13.68 -4.06
N SER A 322 14.42 -12.79 -3.20
CA SER A 322 14.95 -12.64 -1.84
C SER A 322 14.60 -13.84 -0.97
N LYS A 323 13.42 -14.45 -1.11
CA LYS A 323 13.08 -15.72 -0.44
C LYS A 323 13.91 -16.89 -0.98
N VAL A 324 14.27 -16.89 -2.26
CA VAL A 324 15.17 -17.90 -2.85
C VAL A 324 16.64 -17.66 -2.46
N LYS A 325 17.08 -16.41 -2.33
CA LYS A 325 18.44 -16.03 -1.91
C LYS A 325 18.64 -16.08 -0.39
N ALA A 326 17.58 -15.90 0.41
CA ALA A 326 17.58 -16.00 1.87
C ALA A 326 17.39 -17.43 2.39
N ILE A 327 17.10 -18.40 1.51
CA ILE A 327 17.42 -19.79 1.81
C ILE A 327 18.93 -19.90 1.67
N ASP A 328 19.62 -19.57 2.77
CA ASP A 328 21.04 -19.79 2.95
C ASP A 328 21.27 -21.31 3.03
N ILE A 329 21.23 -21.96 1.86
CA ILE A 329 21.74 -23.32 1.71
C ILE A 329 23.23 -23.17 1.96
N SER A 330 23.68 -23.58 3.15
CA SER A 330 25.07 -23.38 3.57
C SER A 330 26.03 -23.83 2.47
N PRO A 331 27.20 -23.20 2.32
CA PRO A 331 28.19 -23.60 1.32
C PRO A 331 28.50 -25.10 1.38
N GLU A 332 28.42 -25.73 2.55
CA GLU A 332 28.56 -27.18 2.71
C GLU A 332 27.42 -27.97 2.04
N ILE A 333 26.16 -27.54 2.14
CA ILE A 333 25.01 -28.21 1.50
C ILE A 333 25.03 -28.02 -0.02
N LYS A 334 25.43 -26.85 -0.52
CA LYS A 334 25.67 -26.63 -1.95
C LYS A 334 26.81 -27.49 -2.48
N ALA A 335 27.91 -27.62 -1.74
CA ALA A 335 29.04 -28.49 -2.10
C ALA A 335 28.67 -29.98 -2.04
N LEU A 336 27.82 -30.41 -1.10
CA LEU A 336 27.28 -31.77 -1.00
C LEU A 336 26.35 -32.13 -2.15
N PHE A 337 25.52 -31.19 -2.62
CA PHE A 337 24.66 -31.37 -3.79
C PHE A 337 25.46 -31.62 -5.08
N VAL A 338 26.59 -30.93 -5.23
CA VAL A 338 27.46 -31.03 -6.41
C VAL A 338 28.36 -32.28 -6.35
N SER A 339 28.76 -32.75 -5.16
CA SER A 339 29.79 -33.79 -5.01
C SER A 339 29.31 -35.20 -4.64
N GLN A 340 28.13 -35.40 -4.02
CA GLN A 340 27.76 -36.73 -3.46
C GLN A 340 26.45 -37.33 -3.97
N GLY A 341 25.74 -36.64 -4.88
CA GLY A 341 24.47 -37.15 -5.45
C GLY A 341 23.29 -37.10 -4.48
N ALA A 342 22.08 -36.97 -5.03
CA ALA A 342 20.84 -36.64 -4.31
C ALA A 342 20.50 -37.59 -3.12
N GLN A 343 20.96 -38.84 -3.13
CA GLN A 343 20.60 -39.85 -2.13
C GLN A 343 21.16 -39.61 -0.72
N LYS A 344 22.32 -38.95 -0.56
CA LYS A 344 22.88 -38.64 0.78
C LYS A 344 22.30 -37.38 1.41
N VAL A 345 21.79 -36.48 0.57
CA VAL A 345 21.06 -35.29 1.01
C VAL A 345 19.67 -35.68 1.51
N ILE A 346 19.02 -36.67 0.87
CA ILE A 346 17.73 -37.24 1.28
C ILE A 346 17.81 -37.87 2.70
N SER A 347 18.89 -38.58 3.03
CA SER A 347 19.05 -39.18 4.36
C SER A 347 19.32 -38.18 5.48
N LEU A 348 19.90 -37.01 5.17
CA LEU A 348 20.09 -35.90 6.13
C LEU A 348 18.83 -35.05 6.33
N ILE A 349 17.95 -34.97 5.31
CA ILE A 349 16.67 -34.25 5.40
C ILE A 349 15.64 -35.05 6.20
N ALA A 350 15.64 -36.39 6.09
CA ALA A 350 14.72 -37.28 6.80
C ALA A 350 14.83 -37.20 8.34
N VAL A 351 15.95 -36.70 8.88
CA VAL A 351 16.17 -36.51 10.33
C VAL A 351 15.94 -35.08 10.81
N ASN A 352 15.61 -34.12 9.92
CA ASN A 352 15.32 -32.74 10.28
C ASN A 352 13.85 -32.36 9.94
N PRO A 353 12.97 -32.24 10.95
CA PRO A 353 11.55 -31.92 10.75
C PRO A 353 11.30 -30.57 10.06
N GLU A 354 12.19 -29.60 10.26
CA GLU A 354 12.06 -28.25 9.74
C GLU A 354 12.44 -28.18 8.26
N ALA A 355 13.48 -28.91 7.86
CA ALA A 355 13.85 -29.10 6.46
C ALA A 355 12.75 -29.84 5.68
N THR A 356 12.11 -30.84 6.30
CA THR A 356 10.97 -31.57 5.72
C THR A 356 9.76 -30.66 5.50
N ARG A 357 9.49 -29.74 6.44
CA ARG A 357 8.37 -28.79 6.32
C ARG A 357 8.57 -27.79 5.18
N VAL A 358 9.78 -27.28 5.02
CA VAL A 358 10.15 -26.35 3.93
C VAL A 358 10.08 -27.05 2.57
N LEU A 359 10.57 -28.29 2.47
CA LEU A 359 10.46 -29.09 1.25
C LEU A 359 9.02 -29.42 0.87
N ASN A 360 8.16 -29.76 1.83
CA ASN A 360 6.74 -30.01 1.55
C ASN A 360 6.04 -28.73 1.03
N SER A 361 6.31 -27.57 1.65
CA SER A 361 5.80 -26.28 1.18
C SER A 361 6.24 -25.98 -0.25
N PHE A 362 7.53 -26.19 -0.56
CA PHE A 362 8.10 -25.92 -1.87
C PHE A 362 7.58 -26.89 -2.94
N SER A 363 7.48 -28.18 -2.58
CA SER A 363 6.98 -29.25 -3.45
C SER A 363 5.51 -29.06 -3.82
N ILE A 364 4.68 -28.62 -2.88
CA ILE A 364 3.27 -28.29 -3.12
C ILE A 364 3.13 -27.08 -4.06
N GLN A 365 4.00 -26.08 -3.93
CA GLN A 365 3.95 -24.89 -4.78
C GLN A 365 4.34 -25.23 -6.24
N ILE A 366 5.34 -26.09 -6.43
CA ILE A 366 5.72 -26.61 -7.75
C ILE A 366 4.58 -27.47 -8.36
N ALA A 367 3.97 -28.35 -7.57
CA ALA A 367 2.85 -29.17 -8.03
C ALA A 367 1.62 -28.34 -8.44
N LYS A 368 1.33 -27.24 -7.73
CA LYS A 368 0.25 -26.29 -8.08
C LYS A 368 0.51 -25.62 -9.43
N GLU A 369 1.72 -25.11 -9.64
CA GLU A 369 2.11 -24.44 -10.88
C GLU A 369 2.06 -25.41 -12.08
N LEU A 370 2.45 -26.67 -11.87
CA LEU A 370 2.37 -27.71 -12.89
C LEU A 370 0.94 -28.15 -13.22
N ALA A 371 0.08 -28.34 -12.21
CA ALA A 371 -1.32 -28.69 -12.42
C ALA A 371 -2.06 -27.59 -13.22
N ALA A 372 -1.72 -26.33 -12.97
CA ALA A 372 -2.25 -25.19 -13.71
C ALA A 372 -1.81 -25.21 -15.18
N ARG A 373 -0.51 -25.44 -15.45
CA ARG A 373 0.04 -25.49 -16.83
C ARG A 373 -0.42 -26.70 -17.64
N LEU A 374 -0.74 -27.81 -16.97
CA LEU A 374 -1.23 -29.03 -17.61
C LEU A 374 -2.76 -29.14 -17.64
N HIS A 375 -3.48 -28.13 -17.13
CA HIS A 375 -4.94 -28.13 -16.95
C HIS A 375 -5.50 -29.40 -16.30
N ASN A 376 -4.73 -30.01 -15.38
CA ASN A 376 -5.10 -31.28 -14.77
C ASN A 376 -5.02 -31.20 -13.25
N PRO A 377 -6.14 -30.87 -12.58
CA PRO A 377 -6.17 -30.69 -11.13
C PRO A 377 -5.98 -32.00 -10.36
N VAL A 378 -6.18 -33.16 -11.01
CA VAL A 378 -6.02 -34.49 -10.39
C VAL A 378 -4.57 -34.73 -9.96
N ILE A 379 -3.60 -34.14 -10.68
CA ILE A 379 -2.18 -34.25 -10.36
C ILE A 379 -1.87 -33.66 -8.98
N LEU A 380 -2.51 -32.55 -8.62
CA LEU A 380 -2.27 -31.88 -7.35
C LEU A 380 -2.84 -32.68 -6.17
N GLU A 381 -4.02 -33.27 -6.32
CA GLU A 381 -4.65 -34.10 -5.28
C GLU A 381 -3.93 -35.45 -5.11
N GLN A 382 -3.46 -36.05 -6.22
CA GLN A 382 -2.59 -37.22 -6.16
C GLN A 382 -1.25 -36.88 -5.50
N PHE A 383 -0.68 -35.69 -5.76
CA PHE A 383 0.58 -35.27 -5.15
C PHE A 383 0.46 -35.05 -3.64
N LYS A 384 -0.61 -34.39 -3.19
CA LYS A 384 -0.87 -34.14 -1.75
C LYS A 384 -1.08 -35.41 -0.94
N SER A 385 -1.61 -36.47 -1.56
CA SER A 385 -1.84 -37.75 -0.88
C SER A 385 -0.59 -38.63 -0.73
N LEU A 386 0.52 -38.26 -1.38
CA LEU A 386 1.80 -38.95 -1.24
C LEU A 386 2.52 -38.53 0.04
N ASN A 387 3.23 -39.48 0.67
CA ASN A 387 4.19 -39.15 1.72
C ASN A 387 5.40 -38.39 1.14
N ALA A 388 6.26 -37.82 1.99
CA ALA A 388 7.38 -36.98 1.55
C ALA A 388 8.28 -37.67 0.51
N GLN A 389 8.57 -38.97 0.67
CA GLN A 389 9.36 -39.73 -0.31
C GLN A 389 8.63 -39.89 -1.65
N GLY A 390 7.33 -40.20 -1.61
CA GLY A 390 6.50 -40.30 -2.82
C GLY A 390 6.36 -38.96 -3.56
N GLN A 391 6.29 -37.84 -2.83
CA GLN A 391 6.28 -36.50 -3.41
C GLN A 391 7.61 -36.20 -4.12
N ILE A 392 8.74 -36.55 -3.50
CA ILE A 392 10.08 -36.39 -4.09
C ILE A 392 10.24 -37.25 -5.35
N ASP A 393 9.86 -38.53 -5.29
CA ASP A 393 9.95 -39.44 -6.45
C ASP A 393 9.06 -38.99 -7.62
N CYS A 394 7.87 -38.43 -7.30
CA CYS A 394 6.97 -37.84 -8.28
C CYS A 394 7.60 -36.61 -8.96
N LEU A 395 8.23 -35.70 -8.20
CA LEU A 395 8.94 -34.54 -8.74
C LEU A 395 10.13 -34.94 -9.62
N ILE A 396 10.89 -35.97 -9.23
CA ILE A 396 12.02 -36.48 -10.04
C ILE A 396 11.50 -37.04 -11.38
N LYS A 397 10.44 -37.86 -11.36
CA LYS A 397 9.83 -38.40 -12.59
C LYS A 397 9.26 -37.30 -13.49
N LEU A 398 8.63 -36.29 -12.90
CA LEU A 398 8.09 -35.13 -13.62
C LEU A 398 9.20 -34.30 -14.27
N LYS A 399 10.29 -34.03 -13.54
CA LYS A 399 11.46 -33.33 -14.10
C LYS A 399 12.01 -34.08 -15.31
N SER A 400 12.26 -35.38 -15.19
CA SER A 400 12.75 -36.21 -16.31
C SER A 400 11.78 -36.21 -17.50
N SER A 401 10.47 -36.15 -17.24
CA SER A 401 9.43 -36.12 -18.29
C SER A 401 9.38 -34.76 -19.00
N LEU A 402 9.55 -33.67 -18.26
CA LEU A 402 9.64 -32.31 -18.82
C LEU A 402 10.92 -32.11 -19.62
N GLU A 403 12.05 -32.64 -19.16
CA GLU A 403 13.31 -32.63 -19.89
C GLU A 403 13.20 -33.44 -21.20
N ALA A 404 12.52 -34.60 -21.15
CA ALA A 404 12.23 -35.39 -22.35
C ALA A 404 11.27 -34.66 -23.32
N LEU A 405 10.27 -33.95 -22.81
CA LEU A 405 9.34 -33.14 -23.60
C LEU A 405 10.04 -31.93 -24.25
N ALA A 406 10.89 -31.24 -23.50
CA ALA A 406 11.69 -30.12 -24.01
C ALA A 406 12.66 -30.61 -25.10
N ALA A 407 13.31 -31.76 -24.90
CA ALA A 407 14.18 -32.38 -25.89
C ALA A 407 13.41 -32.83 -27.15
N SER A 408 12.19 -33.34 -27.00
CA SER A 408 11.35 -33.75 -28.14
C SER A 408 10.83 -32.54 -28.94
N GLN A 409 10.46 -31.45 -28.27
CA GLN A 409 10.09 -30.19 -28.91
C GLN A 409 11.28 -29.52 -29.61
N GLN A 410 12.49 -29.61 -29.05
CA GLN A 410 13.70 -29.15 -29.73
C GLN A 410 14.03 -29.98 -30.98
N LYS A 411 13.77 -31.30 -30.94
CA LYS A 411 13.87 -32.18 -32.12
C LYS A 411 12.81 -31.85 -33.18
N ALA A 412 11.57 -31.57 -32.77
CA ALA A 412 10.50 -31.18 -33.68
C ALA A 412 10.75 -29.80 -34.32
N GLY A 413 11.36 -28.87 -33.58
CA GLY A 413 11.82 -27.57 -34.09
C GLY A 413 12.99 -27.68 -35.07
N LYS A 414 13.87 -28.67 -34.92
CA LYS A 414 14.96 -28.97 -35.87
C LYS A 414 14.51 -29.76 -37.11
N MET A 415 13.31 -30.35 -37.11
CA MET A 415 12.74 -31.04 -38.28
C MET A 415 11.93 -30.13 -39.21
N LYS A 416 11.80 -28.84 -38.90
CA LYS A 416 11.41 -27.81 -39.86
C LYS A 416 12.68 -27.09 -40.32
N PHE A 417 13.12 -27.42 -41.53
CA PHE A 417 14.37 -27.05 -42.23
C PHE A 417 15.34 -28.23 -42.39
N ALA A 418 14.91 -29.21 -43.17
CA ALA A 418 15.71 -29.99 -44.11
C ALA A 418 14.81 -30.38 -45.27
#